data_AF-A0A328SUH7-F1
#
_entry.id   AF-A0A328SUH7-F1
#
_cell.length_a   1.000
_cell.length_b   1.000
_cell.length_c   1.000
_cell.angle_alpha   90.00
_cell.angle_beta   90.00
_cell.angle_gamma   90.00
#
_symmetry.space_group_name_H-M   'P 1'
#
loop_
_entity.id
_entity.type
_entity.pdbx_description
1 polymer ?
#
loop_
_entity_poly.entity_id
_entity_poly.type
_entity_poly.pdbx_seq_one_letter_code
_entity_poly.pdbx_strand_id
1 'polypeptide(L)'
;DDDVDVLISLLDRYDLRKVRCANSLLVKVAWLRNWFERWISMPYFMMYDVVLCSSSLACDFVGEHTGLETFLFPLATDTSMFNEDVSVVDDFVCDYCFTGSYWDADREIVDCLNPGVADYSFKLFGANWDKVSSLRDYSCGFVSYGDLPGVYASCRVVLDDANHVTRGFGSVNSRVFDAISSGRLVFTNGSKGN
;
A
#
# COMPACT_ATOMS: atom_id res chain seq x y z
N ASP A 1 -23.20 0.15 -22.84
CA ASP A 1 -23.10 -0.64 -21.60
C ASP A 1 -23.92 0.05 -20.55
N ASP A 2 -25.22 -0.23 -20.53
CA ASP A 2 -26.21 0.51 -19.73
C ASP A 2 -26.60 -0.22 -18.44
N ASP A 3 -25.90 -1.30 -18.09
CA ASP A 3 -26.23 -2.18 -16.97
C ASP A 3 -25.05 -2.31 -16.00
N VAL A 4 -24.72 -1.20 -15.33
CA VAL A 4 -23.76 -1.22 -14.23
C VAL A 4 -24.55 -1.32 -12.93
N ASP A 5 -24.39 -2.45 -12.23
CA ASP A 5 -25.00 -2.68 -10.92
C ASP A 5 -24.18 -2.11 -9.77
N VAL A 6 -22.85 -2.13 -9.90
CA VAL A 6 -21.93 -1.75 -8.84
C VAL A 6 -20.82 -0.85 -9.36
N LEU A 7 -20.60 0.27 -8.67
CA LEU A 7 -19.46 1.15 -8.87
C LEU A 7 -18.56 1.06 -7.64
N ILE A 8 -17.31 0.65 -7.84
CA ILE A 8 -16.31 0.60 -6.77
C ILE A 8 -15.30 1.73 -6.99
N SER A 9 -15.25 2.67 -6.06
CA SER A 9 -14.25 3.73 -6.05
C SER A 9 -13.06 3.34 -5.17
N LEU A 10 -11.87 3.41 -5.76
CA LEU A 10 -10.59 3.19 -5.08
C LEU A 10 -9.83 4.51 -4.85
N LEU A 11 -10.43 5.65 -5.22
CA LEU A 11 -9.81 6.98 -5.21
C LEU A 11 -10.78 8.00 -4.61
N ASP A 12 -10.30 8.79 -3.65
CA ASP A 12 -11.07 9.85 -3.00
C ASP A 12 -11.57 10.92 -3.97
N ARG A 13 -10.83 11.14 -5.07
CA ARG A 13 -11.12 12.18 -6.07
C ARG A 13 -12.12 11.76 -7.16
N TYR A 14 -12.69 10.56 -7.06
CA TYR A 14 -13.74 10.13 -7.98
C TYR A 14 -15.06 10.82 -7.63
N ASP A 15 -15.40 11.89 -8.36
CA ASP A 15 -16.57 12.73 -8.09
C ASP A 15 -17.89 12.03 -8.46
N LEU A 16 -18.54 11.43 -7.46
CA LEU A 16 -19.79 10.69 -7.63
C LEU A 16 -20.94 11.53 -8.21
N ARG A 17 -20.92 12.86 -8.08
CA ARG A 17 -21.97 13.74 -8.65
C ARG A 17 -21.98 13.72 -10.17
N LYS A 18 -20.87 13.30 -10.79
CA LYS A 18 -20.71 13.18 -12.25
C LYS A 18 -21.13 11.82 -12.78
N VAL A 19 -21.38 10.84 -11.92
CA VAL A 19 -21.84 9.51 -12.33
C VAL A 19 -23.21 9.63 -12.99
N ARG A 20 -23.36 8.98 -14.15
CA ARG A 20 -24.61 8.85 -14.90
C ARG A 20 -24.79 7.37 -15.18
N CYS A 21 -25.85 6.79 -14.64
CA CYS A 21 -26.21 5.39 -14.84
C CYS A 21 -27.72 5.31 -15.06
N ALA A 22 -28.17 4.47 -15.99
CA ALA A 22 -29.59 4.21 -16.20
C ALA A 22 -30.19 3.35 -15.07
N ASN A 23 -29.35 2.54 -14.42
CA ASN A 23 -29.74 1.73 -13.27
C ASN A 23 -29.94 2.61 -12.02
N SER A 24 -31.19 2.76 -11.58
CA SER A 24 -31.55 3.52 -10.37
C SER A 24 -31.16 2.81 -9.06
N LEU A 25 -30.75 1.54 -9.13
CA LEU A 25 -30.30 0.71 -8.01
C LEU A 25 -28.76 0.57 -7.97
N LEU A 26 -28.02 1.39 -8.72
CA LEU A 26 -26.57 1.39 -8.71
C LEU A 26 -26.01 1.48 -7.28
N VAL A 27 -25.29 0.44 -6.85
CA VAL A 27 -24.59 0.41 -5.56
C VAL A 27 -23.22 1.08 -5.72
N LYS A 28 -22.95 2.11 -4.92
CA LYS A 28 -21.67 2.82 -4.89
C LYS A 28 -20.89 2.38 -3.65
N VAL A 29 -19.75 1.76 -3.88
CA VAL A 29 -18.83 1.27 -2.85
C VAL A 29 -17.61 2.18 -2.81
N ALA A 30 -17.25 2.68 -1.63
CA ALA A 30 -15.95 3.29 -1.39
C ALA A 30 -15.02 2.28 -0.71
N TRP A 31 -13.81 2.09 -1.24
CA TRP A 31 -12.76 1.34 -0.55
C TRP A 31 -11.59 2.25 -0.19
N LEU A 32 -11.57 2.65 1.07
CA LEU A 32 -10.59 3.56 1.65
C LEU A 32 -9.37 2.75 2.08
N ARG A 33 -8.28 2.91 1.34
CA ARG A 33 -6.98 2.28 1.63
C ARG A 33 -5.93 3.25 2.17
N ASN A 34 -6.22 4.54 2.04
CA ASN A 34 -5.37 5.67 2.42
C ASN A 34 -6.19 6.95 2.39
N TRP A 35 -5.59 8.06 2.86
CA TRP A 35 -6.18 9.41 2.79
C TRP A 35 -7.58 9.51 3.43
N PHE A 36 -7.81 8.81 4.54
CA PHE A 36 -9.13 8.68 5.17
C PHE A 36 -9.81 10.02 5.46
N GLU A 37 -9.07 10.99 5.99
CA GLU A 37 -9.56 12.36 6.22
C GLU A 37 -10.00 13.04 4.92
N ARG A 38 -9.24 12.83 3.84
CA ARG A 38 -9.53 13.42 2.53
C ARG A 38 -10.79 12.82 1.92
N TRP A 39 -10.98 11.51 2.04
CA TRP A 39 -12.20 10.83 1.62
C TRP A 39 -13.44 11.44 2.27
N ILE A 40 -13.47 11.51 3.60
CA ILE A 40 -14.66 12.01 4.33
C ILE A 40 -14.87 13.52 4.14
N SER A 41 -13.82 14.26 3.76
CA SER A 41 -13.92 15.69 3.43
C SER A 41 -14.62 15.96 2.09
N MET A 42 -14.78 14.95 1.23
CA MET A 42 -15.36 15.15 -0.09
C MET A 42 -16.86 15.47 0.01
N PRO A 43 -17.37 16.47 -0.72
CA PRO A 43 -18.77 16.89 -0.64
C PRO A 43 -19.76 15.82 -1.13
N TYR A 44 -19.25 14.76 -1.77
CA TYR A 44 -20.01 13.64 -2.30
C TYR A 44 -19.76 12.33 -1.54
N PHE A 45 -19.03 12.36 -0.42
CA PHE A 45 -18.72 11.14 0.34
C PHE A 45 -19.98 10.43 0.85
N MET A 46 -20.97 11.20 1.31
CA MET A 46 -22.26 10.65 1.78
C MET A 46 -23.10 9.99 0.68
N MET A 47 -22.65 9.99 -0.57
CA MET A 47 -23.33 9.31 -1.69
C MET A 47 -22.95 7.82 -1.81
N TYR A 48 -21.95 7.33 -1.09
CA TYR A 48 -21.60 5.91 -1.05
C TYR A 48 -22.61 5.12 -0.22
N ASP A 49 -22.99 3.94 -0.69
CA ASP A 49 -23.91 3.04 0.01
C ASP A 49 -23.15 2.03 0.89
N VAL A 50 -21.90 1.71 0.51
CA VAL A 50 -21.00 0.83 1.28
C VAL A 50 -19.65 1.49 1.45
N VAL A 51 -19.15 1.53 2.69
CA VAL A 51 -17.85 2.09 3.02
C VAL A 51 -16.96 0.99 3.59
N LEU A 52 -15.91 0.65 2.85
CA LEU A 52 -14.90 -0.33 3.21
C LEU A 52 -13.63 0.38 3.65
N CYS A 53 -13.06 0.01 4.79
CA CYS A 53 -11.82 0.60 5.31
C CYS A 53 -10.74 -0.47 5.49
N SER A 54 -9.49 -0.15 5.19
CA SER A 54 -8.38 -1.12 5.26
C SER A 54 -7.90 -1.46 6.68
N SER A 55 -8.42 -0.79 7.72
CA SER A 55 -8.06 -1.02 9.13
C SER A 55 -9.21 -0.70 10.08
N SER A 56 -9.17 -1.30 11.28
CA SER A 56 -10.18 -1.10 12.31
C SER A 56 -10.24 0.35 12.78
N LEU A 57 -9.08 0.99 12.98
CA LEU A 57 -9.03 2.41 13.35
C LEU A 57 -9.59 3.34 12.26
N ALA A 58 -9.48 2.95 10.99
CA ALA A 58 -10.11 3.71 9.91
C ALA A 58 -11.63 3.50 9.87
N CYS A 59 -12.13 2.30 10.18
CA CYS A 59 -13.56 2.06 10.40
C CYS A 59 -14.10 2.99 11.48
N ASP A 60 -13.46 2.99 12.65
CA ASP A 60 -13.85 3.82 13.80
C ASP A 60 -13.84 5.30 13.44
N PHE A 61 -12.71 5.77 12.88
CA PHE A 61 -12.58 7.17 12.47
C PHE A 61 -13.69 7.60 11.49
N VAL A 62 -13.90 6.84 10.43
CA VAL A 62 -14.90 7.21 9.41
C VAL A 62 -16.31 7.13 9.99
N GLY A 63 -16.62 6.09 10.78
CA GLY A 63 -17.92 5.92 11.43
C GLY A 63 -18.23 7.07 12.39
N GLU A 64 -17.28 7.45 13.26
CA GLU A 64 -17.43 8.55 14.21
C GLU A 64 -17.64 9.91 13.54
N HIS A 65 -16.97 10.17 12.41
CA HIS A 65 -17.01 11.48 11.75
C HIS A 65 -18.16 11.63 10.74
N THR A 66 -18.71 10.53 10.24
CA THR A 66 -19.75 10.56 9.18
C THR A 66 -21.08 9.96 9.60
N GLY A 67 -21.10 9.14 10.67
CA GLY A 67 -22.26 8.36 11.08
C GLY A 67 -22.60 7.20 10.15
N LEU A 68 -21.79 6.93 9.11
CA LEU A 68 -21.97 5.79 8.21
C LEU A 68 -21.51 4.49 8.86
N GLU A 69 -22.20 3.40 8.56
CA GLU A 69 -21.68 2.06 8.85
C GLU A 69 -20.45 1.80 7.97
N THR A 70 -19.41 1.25 8.58
CA THR A 70 -18.16 0.93 7.90
C THR A 70 -17.80 -0.54 8.11
N PHE A 71 -17.18 -1.13 7.09
CA PHE A 71 -16.80 -2.54 7.11
C PHE A 71 -15.29 -2.67 6.97
N LEU A 72 -14.69 -3.48 7.85
CA LEU A 72 -13.27 -3.80 7.78
C LEU A 72 -13.01 -4.64 6.52
N PHE A 73 -12.21 -4.09 5.61
CA PHE A 73 -11.79 -4.74 4.38
C PHE A 73 -10.29 -4.47 4.13
N PRO A 74 -9.42 -5.25 4.78
CA PRO A 74 -7.97 -5.09 4.69
C PRO A 74 -7.44 -5.25 3.26
N LEU A 75 -6.23 -4.76 3.06
CA LEU A 75 -5.45 -5.21 1.92
C LEU A 75 -5.15 -6.71 2.01
N ALA A 76 -4.97 -7.32 0.85
CA ALA A 76 -4.58 -8.71 0.69
C ALA A 76 -3.55 -8.81 -0.44
N THR A 77 -2.96 -9.99 -0.59
CA THR A 77 -2.01 -10.33 -1.64
C THR A 77 -2.54 -11.49 -2.48
N ASP A 78 -2.06 -11.59 -3.71
CA ASP A 78 -2.34 -12.71 -4.61
C ASP A 78 -1.31 -13.82 -4.35
N THR A 79 -1.73 -14.87 -3.64
CA THR A 79 -0.86 -15.99 -3.28
C THR A 79 -0.45 -16.84 -4.49
N SER A 80 -1.14 -16.74 -5.63
CA SER A 80 -0.69 -17.39 -6.87
C SER A 80 0.50 -16.69 -7.51
N MET A 81 0.67 -15.39 -7.23
CA MET A 81 1.76 -14.55 -7.71
C MET A 81 2.89 -14.42 -6.68
N PHE A 82 2.54 -14.21 -5.41
CA PHE A 82 3.48 -14.09 -4.29
C PHE A 82 3.46 -15.37 -3.45
N ASN A 83 4.44 -16.23 -3.66
CA ASN A 83 4.59 -17.49 -2.95
C ASN A 83 6.07 -17.91 -2.85
N GLU A 84 6.32 -19.00 -2.14
CA GLU A 84 7.66 -19.53 -1.90
C GLU A 84 8.25 -20.28 -3.10
N ASP A 85 7.45 -20.59 -4.13
CA ASP A 85 7.89 -21.34 -5.32
C ASP A 85 8.55 -20.44 -6.38
N VAL A 86 8.52 -19.12 -6.19
CA VAL A 86 9.14 -18.14 -7.10
C VAL A 86 10.65 -18.31 -7.08
N SER A 87 11.25 -18.42 -8.27
CA SER A 87 12.69 -18.58 -8.43
C SER A 87 13.44 -17.30 -8.07
N VAL A 88 14.62 -17.48 -7.47
CA VAL A 88 15.59 -16.40 -7.19
C VAL A 88 16.05 -15.78 -8.52
N VAL A 89 16.24 -14.47 -8.51
CA VAL A 89 16.79 -13.67 -9.60
C VAL A 89 18.14 -13.12 -9.13
N ASP A 90 19.22 -13.55 -9.77
CA ASP A 90 20.60 -13.22 -9.36
C ASP A 90 20.83 -11.72 -9.18
N ASP A 91 20.30 -10.90 -10.10
CA ASP A 91 20.41 -9.44 -10.05
C ASP A 91 19.70 -8.81 -8.84
N PHE A 92 18.78 -9.53 -8.18
CA PHE A 92 18.04 -9.05 -7.02
C PHE A 92 18.55 -9.58 -5.68
N VAL A 93 19.52 -10.51 -5.70
CA VAL A 93 20.05 -11.13 -4.47
C VAL A 93 20.57 -10.08 -3.50
N CYS A 94 20.06 -10.12 -2.26
CA CYS A 94 20.49 -9.29 -1.14
C CYS A 94 20.05 -9.88 0.21
N ASP A 95 20.65 -9.41 1.31
CA ASP A 95 20.23 -9.81 2.66
C ASP A 95 18.91 -9.15 3.03
N TYR A 96 18.76 -7.86 2.70
CA TYR A 96 17.54 -7.13 2.94
C TYR A 96 17.25 -6.10 1.85
N CYS A 97 15.96 -5.84 1.62
CA CYS A 97 15.54 -4.88 0.62
C CYS A 97 14.38 -4.00 1.08
N PHE A 98 14.23 -2.86 0.43
CA PHE A 98 13.01 -2.06 0.46
C PHE A 98 12.45 -1.98 -0.96
N THR A 99 11.12 -2.12 -1.10
CA THR A 99 10.42 -1.82 -2.35
C THR A 99 9.39 -0.70 -2.13
N GLY A 100 9.46 0.32 -2.98
CA GLY A 100 8.59 1.49 -2.92
C GLY A 100 9.28 2.68 -3.57
N SER A 101 8.52 3.52 -4.27
CA SER A 101 9.11 4.68 -4.97
C SER A 101 9.21 5.91 -4.08
N TYR A 102 10.17 6.77 -4.36
CA TYR A 102 10.27 8.11 -3.77
C TYR A 102 9.53 9.13 -4.64
N TRP A 103 8.67 9.93 -4.02
CA TRP A 103 7.81 10.92 -4.70
C TRP A 103 7.88 12.28 -3.98
N ASP A 104 9.08 12.72 -3.62
CA ASP A 104 9.33 13.97 -2.89
C ASP A 104 8.51 14.09 -1.59
N ALA A 105 8.24 12.94 -0.96
CA ALA A 105 7.51 12.82 0.29
C ALA A 105 8.43 12.22 1.35
N ASP A 106 8.26 12.65 2.59
CA ASP A 106 9.04 12.17 3.72
C ASP A 106 8.89 10.65 3.88
N ARG A 107 10.03 10.00 4.14
CA ARG A 107 10.17 8.56 4.32
C ARG A 107 11.15 8.31 5.46
N GLU A 108 10.69 7.64 6.52
CA GLU A 108 11.51 7.45 7.73
C GLU A 108 12.76 6.62 7.46
N ILE A 109 12.74 5.77 6.42
CA ILE A 109 13.93 4.99 6.04
C ILE A 109 15.09 5.90 5.60
N VAL A 110 14.83 7.12 5.13
CA VAL A 110 15.89 8.07 4.75
C VAL A 110 16.69 8.52 5.97
N ASP A 111 16.02 8.67 7.11
CA ASP A 111 16.59 9.19 8.34
C ASP A 111 17.09 8.07 9.27
N CYS A 112 16.45 6.90 9.24
CA CYS A 112 16.70 5.82 10.18
C CYS A 112 17.57 4.68 9.62
N LEU A 113 17.68 4.53 8.30
CA LEU A 113 18.45 3.44 7.70
C LEU A 113 19.88 3.89 7.38
N ASN A 114 20.85 3.17 7.91
CA ASN A 114 22.26 3.32 7.55
C ASN A 114 22.84 1.96 7.12
N PRO A 115 22.77 1.62 5.81
CA PRO A 115 23.17 0.29 5.35
C PRO A 115 24.67 -0.01 5.53
N GLY A 116 25.51 1.03 5.58
CA GLY A 116 26.97 0.88 5.67
C GLY A 116 27.50 0.49 7.04
N VAL A 117 26.64 0.36 8.06
CA VAL A 117 27.06 0.03 9.45
C VAL A 117 27.27 -1.47 9.65
N ALA A 118 26.62 -2.31 8.86
CA ALA A 118 26.67 -3.76 9.01
C ALA A 118 27.13 -4.44 7.71
N ASP A 119 27.74 -5.61 7.84
CA ASP A 119 28.18 -6.43 6.71
C ASP A 119 27.02 -7.26 6.13
N TYR A 120 25.99 -6.55 5.67
CA TYR A 120 24.80 -7.12 5.04
C TYR A 120 24.48 -6.33 3.78
N SER A 121 24.16 -7.04 2.71
CA SER A 121 23.82 -6.44 1.42
C SER A 121 22.41 -5.85 1.42
N PHE A 122 22.31 -4.57 1.04
CA PHE A 122 21.04 -3.84 0.91
C PHE A 122 20.74 -3.50 -0.54
N LYS A 123 19.49 -3.68 -0.97
CA LYS A 123 18.99 -3.19 -2.25
C LYS A 123 17.71 -2.37 -2.10
N LEU A 124 17.64 -1.27 -2.85
CA LEU A 124 16.54 -0.32 -2.80
C LEU A 124 15.83 -0.24 -4.16
N PHE A 125 14.64 -0.84 -4.25
CA PHE A 125 13.86 -0.92 -5.47
C PHE A 125 12.74 0.12 -5.50
N GLY A 126 12.71 0.96 -6.53
CA GLY A 126 11.71 2.00 -6.72
C GLY A 126 12.22 3.17 -7.55
N ALA A 127 11.29 4.00 -8.02
CA ALA A 127 11.65 5.20 -8.77
C ALA A 127 12.24 6.29 -7.86
N ASN A 128 13.13 7.11 -8.44
CA ASN A 128 13.67 8.36 -7.89
C ASN A 128 14.59 8.25 -6.67
N TRP A 129 15.04 7.05 -6.29
CA TRP A 129 15.98 6.89 -5.17
C TRP A 129 17.39 7.39 -5.47
N ASP A 130 17.75 7.52 -6.75
CA ASP A 130 18.97 8.16 -7.23
C ASP A 130 19.11 9.63 -6.78
N LYS A 131 17.98 10.27 -6.43
CA LYS A 131 17.92 11.66 -5.95
C LYS A 131 18.18 11.79 -4.45
N VAL A 132 18.11 10.69 -3.69
CA VAL A 132 18.25 10.70 -2.23
C VAL A 132 19.69 10.40 -1.84
N SER A 133 20.44 11.43 -1.46
CA SER A 133 21.90 11.35 -1.28
C SER A 133 22.37 10.24 -0.32
N SER A 134 21.65 9.97 0.77
CA SER A 134 22.00 8.95 1.76
C SER A 134 21.79 7.51 1.27
N LEU A 135 20.94 7.30 0.26
CA LEU A 135 20.52 5.98 -0.20
C LEU A 135 20.76 5.71 -1.70
N ARG A 136 21.19 6.71 -2.47
CA ARG A 136 21.34 6.62 -3.93
C ARG A 136 22.25 5.47 -4.38
N ASP A 137 23.30 5.17 -3.60
CA ASP A 137 24.30 4.15 -3.95
C ASP A 137 23.72 2.72 -3.83
N TYR A 138 22.57 2.57 -3.18
CA TYR A 138 21.84 1.29 -3.05
C TYR A 138 20.65 1.18 -4.02
N SER A 139 20.39 2.22 -4.82
CA SER A 139 19.26 2.24 -5.73
C SER A 139 19.42 1.22 -6.87
N CYS A 140 18.42 0.38 -7.04
CA CYS A 140 18.31 -0.59 -8.13
C CYS A 140 17.31 -0.14 -9.22
N GLY A 141 16.79 1.09 -9.12
CA GLY A 141 15.78 1.61 -10.05
C GLY A 141 14.39 1.02 -9.86
N PHE A 142 13.50 1.37 -10.79
CA PHE A 142 12.09 0.94 -10.77
C PHE A 142 11.95 -0.55 -11.14
N VAL A 143 11.12 -1.25 -10.37
CA VAL A 143 10.71 -2.63 -10.63
C VAL A 143 9.20 -2.65 -10.82
N SER A 144 8.73 -3.35 -11.86
CA SER A 144 7.30 -3.47 -12.13
C SER A 144 6.62 -4.35 -11.07
N TYR A 145 5.32 -4.18 -10.85
CA TYR A 145 4.60 -5.01 -9.89
C TYR A 145 4.72 -6.51 -10.21
N GLY A 146 4.73 -6.86 -11.51
CA GLY A 146 4.91 -8.23 -12.01
C GLY A 146 6.22 -8.89 -11.59
N ASP A 147 7.27 -8.10 -11.38
CA ASP A 147 8.63 -8.59 -11.08
C ASP A 147 8.94 -8.58 -9.58
N LEU A 148 8.08 -7.96 -8.74
CA LEU A 148 8.24 -7.94 -7.29
C LEU A 148 8.32 -9.33 -6.64
N PRO A 149 7.61 -10.38 -7.11
CA PRO A 149 7.80 -11.72 -6.56
C PRO A 149 9.26 -12.19 -6.63
N GLY A 150 9.95 -11.90 -7.75
CA GLY A 150 11.37 -12.22 -7.92
C GLY A 150 12.27 -11.43 -6.97
N VAL A 151 11.93 -10.16 -6.69
CA VAL A 151 12.63 -9.36 -5.67
C VAL A 151 12.51 -10.00 -4.30
N TYR A 152 11.29 -10.37 -3.89
CA TYR A 152 11.06 -10.96 -2.57
C TYR A 152 11.68 -12.36 -2.45
N ALA A 153 11.61 -13.20 -3.49
CA ALA A 153 12.29 -14.50 -3.52
C ALA A 153 13.81 -14.39 -3.33
N SER A 154 14.40 -13.29 -3.83
CA SER A 154 15.85 -13.04 -3.81
C SER A 154 16.35 -12.30 -2.57
N CYS A 155 15.47 -11.98 -1.62
CA CYS A 155 15.84 -11.33 -0.36
C CYS A 155 15.54 -12.22 0.85
N ARG A 156 16.15 -11.90 2.00
CA ARG A 156 15.89 -12.61 3.27
C ARG A 156 14.94 -11.81 4.16
N VAL A 157 15.14 -10.49 4.22
CA VAL A 157 14.32 -9.56 5.00
C VAL A 157 13.79 -8.44 4.13
N VAL A 158 12.51 -8.13 4.26
CA VAL A 158 11.87 -6.99 3.59
C VAL A 158 11.63 -5.88 4.60
N LEU A 159 12.18 -4.70 4.33
CA LEU A 159 11.93 -3.50 5.12
C LEU A 159 10.62 -2.84 4.71
N ASP A 160 9.86 -2.37 5.70
CA ASP A 160 8.65 -1.60 5.57
C ASP A 160 8.72 -0.23 6.19
N ASP A 161 8.39 0.75 5.36
CA ASP A 161 8.14 2.14 5.72
C ASP A 161 6.63 2.39 5.59
N ALA A 162 5.92 2.24 6.72
CA ALA A 162 4.50 2.49 6.82
C ALA A 162 4.19 3.89 6.28
N ASN A 163 3.29 3.96 5.31
CA ASN A 163 3.01 5.22 4.63
C ASN A 163 2.48 6.25 5.63
N HIS A 164 3.01 7.48 5.62
CA HIS A 164 2.63 8.54 6.56
C HIS A 164 1.11 8.80 6.59
N VAL A 165 0.40 8.59 5.48
CA VAL A 165 -1.07 8.80 5.40
C VAL A 165 -1.90 7.62 5.92
N THR A 166 -1.26 6.47 6.17
CA THR A 166 -1.93 5.24 6.63
C THR A 166 -1.47 4.81 8.01
N ARG A 167 -0.22 5.13 8.39
CA ARG A 167 0.42 4.74 9.66
C ARG A 167 -0.41 5.15 10.88
N GLY A 168 -0.94 6.38 10.87
CA GLY A 168 -1.79 6.88 11.94
C GLY A 168 -3.09 6.10 12.12
N PHE A 169 -3.58 5.50 11.04
CA PHE A 169 -4.82 4.72 10.98
C PHE A 169 -4.59 3.21 11.10
N GLY A 170 -3.37 2.73 11.37
CA GLY A 170 -3.09 1.29 11.48
C GLY A 170 -3.13 0.50 10.17
N SER A 171 -3.46 1.15 9.05
CA SER A 171 -3.51 0.48 7.75
C SER A 171 -2.12 0.03 7.29
N VAL A 172 -2.03 -1.26 7.00
CA VAL A 172 -0.79 -1.97 6.62
C VAL A 172 -0.55 -1.87 5.11
N ASN A 173 0.70 -1.60 4.69
CA ASN A 173 1.08 -1.54 3.28
C ASN A 173 0.95 -2.91 2.58
N SER A 174 0.63 -2.92 1.28
CA SER A 174 0.54 -4.18 0.50
C SER A 174 1.84 -5.00 0.54
N ARG A 175 3.01 -4.35 0.52
CA ARG A 175 4.32 -5.02 0.60
C ARG A 175 4.45 -5.94 1.81
N VAL A 176 3.81 -5.64 2.94
CA VAL A 176 3.86 -6.51 4.11
C VAL A 176 3.18 -7.84 3.80
N PHE A 177 1.99 -7.80 3.17
CA PHE A 177 1.27 -9.00 2.75
C PHE A 177 2.05 -9.75 1.66
N ASP A 178 2.53 -9.06 0.64
CA ASP A 178 3.27 -9.65 -0.48
C ASP A 178 4.55 -10.36 0.00
N ALA A 179 5.31 -9.73 0.90
CA ALA A 179 6.55 -10.28 1.45
C ALA A 179 6.29 -11.50 2.35
N ILE A 180 5.28 -11.44 3.23
CA ILE A 180 4.91 -12.56 4.09
C ILE A 180 4.44 -13.75 3.25
N SER A 181 3.62 -13.51 2.22
CA SER A 181 3.16 -14.58 1.31
C SER A 181 4.31 -15.20 0.52
N SER A 182 5.36 -14.43 0.25
CA SER A 182 6.60 -14.94 -0.36
C SER A 182 7.52 -15.67 0.63
N GLY A 183 7.10 -15.86 1.89
CA GLY A 183 7.87 -16.53 2.95
C GLY A 183 8.99 -15.67 3.55
N ARG A 184 8.91 -14.34 3.45
CA ARG A 184 9.96 -13.42 3.92
C ARG A 184 9.64 -12.81 5.28
N LEU A 185 10.70 -12.56 6.05
CA LEU A 185 10.60 -11.78 7.28
C LEU A 185 10.40 -10.30 6.94
N VAL A 186 9.51 -9.62 7.66
CA VAL A 186 9.22 -8.20 7.45
C VAL A 186 9.60 -7.39 8.70
N PHE A 187 10.36 -6.32 8.51
CA PHE A 187 10.63 -5.31 9.54
C PHE A 187 9.86 -4.04 9.22
N THR A 188 8.94 -3.64 10.08
CA THR A 188 8.04 -2.50 9.84
C THR A 188 8.06 -1.48 10.98
N ASN A 189 7.99 -0.19 10.64
CA ASN A 189 7.70 0.90 11.58
C ASN A 189 6.19 1.15 11.79
N GLY A 190 5.32 0.33 11.17
CA GLY A 190 3.86 0.35 11.30
C GLY A 190 3.35 -0.22 12.62
N SER A 191 3.73 0.40 13.75
CA SER A 191 3.52 -0.13 15.10
C SER A 191 2.07 -0.39 15.53
N LYS A 192 1.09 0.28 14.90
CA LYS A 192 -0.32 0.10 15.23
C LYS A 192 -0.91 -1.19 14.67
N GLY A 193 -0.50 -1.58 13.46
CA GLY A 193 -1.12 -2.70 12.74
C GLY A 193 -2.63 -2.53 12.52
N ASN A 194 -3.24 -3.58 11.94
CA ASN A 194 -4.66 -3.64 11.62
C ASN A 194 -5.55 -4.03 12.81
#